data_AF-A0A8H6I541-F1
#
_entry.id   AF-A0A8H6I541-F1
#
_cell.length_a   1.000
_cell.length_b   1.000
_cell.length_c   1.000
_cell.angle_alpha   90.00
_cell.angle_beta   90.00
_cell.angle_gamma   90.00
#
_symmetry.space_group_name_H-M   'P 1'
#
loop_
_entity.id
_entity.type
_entity.pdbx_description
1 polymer ?
#
loop_
_entity_poly.entity_id
_entity_poly.type
_entity_poly.pdbx_seq_one_letter_code
_entity_poly.pdbx_strand_id
1 'polypeptide(L)'
;MFFHRRPEGQRATRPRRSLSETIKLTLSFLSSKSSPPPDPYGMPPSPRRIEGIGRPKQLRHRVRQHPDSNSDLHFIHRLPVEILALIFLAGSEDDIFFPVTISHVSRAWRQIALRTPTLWRRISLSPKERMWKERIRRARACSLDIQLLPIKTRSRGEPKHADLDPYSIQWHMHIVLPYINRWRSLEIVFPEFVPYLWKAALSRCCSRSGAQAPLIEDLKLLHRANEDPEAFTLFSGSAPRLRKATLNGIRLNWLPSLFAGLTYLDYTHHGFTAGHQAVHDVVDMLKVSSQLVDLRITFPRKPVVCLPCRQDAVRTQVCLPRLQTLQLRVEGKDIPFELARIATLLITPSLRSLRLIDQGRSYNSFASLKQFFYIYALPPSLNTVRIEHGWYDPRMVTPIAQSHSKVRQIIIKRSHQPEQVINLKPLSRTRKVSHNGKPVPATSSTNADWTSKGSHFGIQRLDVQYF
;
A
#
# COMPACT_ATOMS: atom_id res chain seq x y z
N MET A 1 2.66 43.94 -42.40
CA MET A 1 1.31 44.37 -42.82
C MET A 1 0.32 43.50 -42.05
N PHE A 2 -0.52 43.92 -41.11
CA PHE A 2 -1.21 45.18 -40.86
C PHE A 2 -1.16 45.59 -39.38
N PHE A 3 -1.40 46.87 -39.12
CA PHE A 3 -1.33 47.60 -37.86
C PHE A 3 -2.67 47.66 -37.09
N HIS A 4 -2.57 48.08 -35.81
CA HIS A 4 -3.57 48.74 -34.94
C HIS A 4 -4.61 47.82 -34.23
N ARG A 5 -5.04 48.04 -32.97
CA ARG A 5 -4.97 49.20 -32.05
C ARG A 5 -5.28 48.72 -30.61
N ARG A 6 -4.64 49.34 -29.60
CA ARG A 6 -5.15 49.42 -28.21
C ARG A 6 -6.40 50.32 -28.13
N PRO A 7 -7.12 50.30 -27.00
CA PRO A 7 -7.33 51.56 -26.30
C PRO A 7 -7.00 51.50 -24.79
N GLU A 8 -6.52 52.64 -24.30
CA GLU A 8 -6.34 52.99 -22.89
C GLU A 8 -7.61 53.63 -22.32
N GLY A 9 -7.79 53.52 -21.00
CA GLY A 9 -8.21 54.66 -20.16
C GLY A 9 -9.64 54.68 -19.61
N GLN A 10 -9.78 54.40 -18.30
CA GLN A 10 -10.45 55.31 -17.36
C GLN A 10 -10.16 54.93 -15.88
N ARG A 11 -9.40 55.81 -15.18
CA ARG A 11 -9.46 56.10 -13.73
C ARG A 11 -10.79 56.84 -13.46
N ALA A 12 -11.43 56.96 -12.29
CA ALA A 12 -11.13 56.78 -10.86
C ALA A 12 -12.47 56.49 -10.15
N THR A 13 -12.53 55.97 -8.91
CA THR A 13 -12.68 56.81 -7.71
C THR A 13 -12.50 55.97 -6.44
N ARG A 14 -11.81 56.54 -5.44
CA ARG A 14 -11.69 56.06 -4.06
C ARG A 14 -12.99 56.32 -3.28
N PRO A 15 -13.18 55.67 -2.13
CA PRO A 15 -13.06 56.46 -0.91
C PRO A 15 -12.23 55.82 0.21
N ARG A 16 -11.51 56.69 0.92
CA ARG A 16 -10.88 56.49 2.23
C ARG A 16 -11.92 56.56 3.35
N ARG A 17 -11.70 55.78 4.43
CA ARG A 17 -11.99 56.01 5.88
C ARG A 17 -11.63 54.67 6.57
N SER A 18 -10.50 54.47 7.25
CA SER A 18 -9.96 55.02 8.51
C SER A 18 -10.87 54.86 9.73
N LEU A 19 -10.24 54.42 10.84
CA LEU A 19 -10.69 54.17 12.22
C LEU A 19 -11.05 52.70 12.50
N SER A 20 -10.16 51.88 13.06
CA SER A 20 -9.63 51.81 14.45
C SER A 20 -10.63 51.23 15.45
N GLU A 21 -10.12 50.31 16.30
CA GLU A 21 -10.73 49.74 17.51
C GLU A 21 -11.74 48.59 17.28
N THR A 22 -11.81 47.50 18.05
CA THR A 22 -11.07 46.97 19.21
C THR A 22 -11.53 45.51 19.36
N ILE A 23 -10.59 44.55 19.40
CA ILE A 23 -10.89 43.15 19.76
C ILE A 23 -10.75 43.01 21.28
N LYS A 24 -11.88 42.93 21.98
CA LYS A 24 -11.99 42.36 23.33
C LYS A 24 -13.35 41.68 23.46
N LEU A 25 -13.38 40.36 23.36
CA LEU A 25 -14.47 39.55 23.93
C LEU A 25 -13.88 38.23 24.47
N THR A 26 -13.43 38.29 25.72
CA THR A 26 -13.34 37.13 26.61
C THR A 26 -14.68 37.03 27.34
N LEU A 27 -15.41 35.93 27.11
CA LEU A 27 -16.65 35.61 27.80
C LEU A 27 -16.37 35.27 29.27
N SER A 28 -17.05 36.01 30.13
CA SER A 28 -17.21 35.77 31.56
C SER A 28 -18.27 34.69 31.82
N PHE A 29 -18.00 33.79 32.76
CA PHE A 29 -19.04 33.06 33.48
C PHE A 29 -18.67 32.93 34.97
N LEU A 30 -19.56 33.48 35.81
CA LEU A 30 -19.88 33.14 37.21
C LEU A 30 -18.75 33.42 38.23
N SER A 31 -18.96 34.07 39.38
CA SER A 31 -20.11 34.07 40.27
C SER A 31 -19.94 35.16 41.34
N SER A 32 -21.05 35.80 41.71
CA SER A 32 -21.20 36.84 42.72
C SER A 32 -21.21 36.26 44.15
N LYS A 33 -20.41 36.83 45.06
CA LYS A 33 -20.74 36.88 46.50
C LYS A 33 -20.38 38.25 47.08
N SER A 34 -21.41 38.88 47.64
CA SER A 34 -21.45 40.19 48.29
C SER A 34 -20.73 40.22 49.64
N SER A 35 -19.99 41.29 49.92
CA SER A 35 -19.43 41.62 51.24
C SER A 35 -20.13 42.87 51.84
N PRO A 36 -20.44 42.90 53.15
CA PRO A 36 -20.95 44.10 53.84
C PRO A 36 -19.79 45.02 54.35
N PRO A 37 -20.07 46.25 54.83
CA PRO A 37 -19.13 47.37 54.86
C PRO A 37 -18.17 47.34 56.07
N PRO A 38 -17.09 48.17 56.07
CA PRO A 38 -16.06 48.10 57.10
C PRO A 38 -16.40 48.97 58.33
N ASP A 39 -16.10 48.43 59.51
CA ASP A 39 -16.13 49.15 60.78
C ASP A 39 -14.80 49.87 61.05
N PRO A 40 -14.77 51.09 61.64
CA PRO A 40 -13.65 52.00 61.54
C PRO A 40 -12.83 52.12 62.83
N TYR A 41 -12.41 51.03 63.51
CA TYR A 41 -11.42 51.13 64.60
C TYR A 41 -10.61 49.83 64.74
N GLY A 42 -9.29 49.91 64.51
CA GLY A 42 -8.38 48.79 64.76
C GLY A 42 -6.95 49.05 64.26
N MET A 43 -6.07 49.43 65.20
CA MET A 43 -4.63 49.66 65.00
C MET A 43 -3.84 48.40 64.53
N PRO A 44 -2.60 48.56 64.02
CA PRO A 44 -1.96 47.62 63.08
C PRO A 44 -1.16 46.51 63.78
N PRO A 45 -0.93 45.35 63.14
CA PRO A 45 0.08 44.40 63.60
C PRO A 45 1.46 44.71 63.00
N SER A 46 2.45 44.77 63.88
CA SER A 46 3.88 45.03 63.65
C SER A 46 4.58 43.94 62.79
N PRO A 47 5.81 44.22 62.28
CA PRO A 47 6.34 43.57 61.08
C PRO A 47 6.94 42.20 61.36
N ARG A 48 6.52 41.19 60.58
CA ARG A 48 7.19 39.88 60.55
C ARG A 48 8.53 40.03 59.85
N ARG A 49 9.60 39.72 60.59
CA ARG A 49 10.99 39.59 60.13
C ARG A 49 11.09 38.88 58.78
N ILE A 50 11.77 39.55 57.86
CA ILE A 50 12.34 38.96 56.65
C ILE A 50 13.50 38.07 57.09
N GLU A 51 13.30 36.75 57.12
CA GLU A 51 14.40 35.79 57.25
C GLU A 51 14.86 35.34 55.86
N GLY A 52 16.16 35.54 55.63
CA GLY A 52 16.81 35.51 54.33
C GLY A 52 16.75 34.17 53.60
N ILE A 53 16.32 34.25 52.34
CA ILE A 53 16.57 33.24 51.30
C ILE A 53 18.06 33.33 50.97
N GLY A 54 18.90 32.66 51.75
CA GLY A 54 20.34 32.85 51.62
C GLY A 54 21.21 31.85 52.37
N ARG A 55 20.82 30.57 52.47
CA ARG A 55 21.76 29.47 52.78
C ARG A 55 21.32 28.16 52.10
N PRO A 56 22.19 27.50 51.30
CA PRO A 56 21.90 26.16 50.82
C PRO A 56 21.90 25.20 52.01
N LYS A 57 20.76 24.53 52.25
CA LYS A 57 20.73 23.38 53.17
C LYS A 57 21.67 22.32 52.61
N GLN A 58 22.81 22.12 53.27
CA GLN A 58 23.67 20.99 52.98
C GLN A 58 22.86 19.71 53.24
N LEU A 59 22.46 19.04 52.17
CA LEU A 59 21.94 17.68 52.21
C LEU A 59 23.09 16.80 52.72
N ARG A 60 23.09 16.53 54.02
CA ARG A 60 23.99 15.55 54.64
C ARG A 60 23.80 14.22 53.90
N HIS A 61 24.83 13.83 53.17
CA HIS A 61 24.97 12.52 52.54
C HIS A 61 25.02 11.46 53.65
N ARG A 62 23.85 11.00 54.12
CA ARG A 62 23.77 9.75 54.88
C ARG A 62 24.03 8.63 53.89
N VAL A 63 25.28 8.16 53.85
CA VAL A 63 25.62 6.85 53.29
C VAL A 63 24.97 5.81 54.20
N ARG A 64 23.70 5.50 53.90
CA ARG A 64 23.03 4.33 54.44
C ARG A 64 23.54 3.17 53.58
N GLN A 65 24.55 2.46 54.08
CA GLN A 65 24.94 1.16 53.52
C GLN A 65 23.74 0.23 53.70
N HIS A 66 22.98 0.03 52.62
CA HIS A 66 21.97 -1.00 52.53
C HIS A 66 22.63 -2.20 51.85
N PRO A 67 22.70 -3.38 52.51
CA PRO A 67 23.11 -4.61 51.84
C PRO A 67 21.96 -5.04 50.91
N ASP A 68 22.31 -5.35 49.67
CA ASP A 68 21.50 -6.06 48.67
C ASP A 68 20.07 -5.55 48.41
N SER A 69 19.94 -4.29 47.97
CA SER A 69 18.83 -3.91 47.10
C SER A 69 19.27 -4.06 45.63
N ASN A 70 19.49 -5.30 45.17
CA ASN A 70 19.48 -5.61 43.73
C ASN A 70 18.01 -5.60 43.25
N SER A 71 17.32 -4.49 43.53
CA SER A 71 15.90 -4.27 43.35
C SER A 71 15.59 -4.31 41.87
N ASP A 72 15.06 -5.45 41.44
CA ASP A 72 14.23 -5.69 40.26
C ASP A 72 14.40 -4.68 39.12
N LEU A 73 15.64 -4.58 38.61
CA LEU A 73 15.86 -3.93 37.32
C LEU A 73 15.05 -4.70 36.30
N HIS A 74 13.95 -4.08 35.84
CA HIS A 74 13.06 -4.62 34.83
C HIS A 74 13.88 -5.25 33.70
N PHE A 75 13.51 -6.46 33.26
CA PHE A 75 14.33 -7.29 32.37
C PHE A 75 14.83 -6.52 31.12
N ILE A 76 14.06 -5.54 30.68
CA ILE A 76 14.36 -4.68 29.54
C ILE A 76 15.68 -3.89 29.68
N HIS A 77 16.15 -3.64 30.90
CA HIS A 77 17.43 -2.98 31.17
C HIS A 77 18.63 -3.94 31.13
N ARG A 78 18.38 -5.26 31.13
CA ARG A 78 19.40 -6.30 30.97
C ARG A 78 19.65 -6.67 29.52
N LEU A 79 18.79 -6.21 28.60
CA LEU A 79 18.95 -6.48 27.18
C LEU A 79 20.15 -5.71 26.59
N PRO A 80 20.93 -6.35 25.70
CA PRO A 80 21.92 -5.64 24.90
C PRO A 80 21.30 -4.50 24.10
N VAL A 81 22.07 -3.45 23.89
CA VAL A 81 21.60 -2.24 23.20
C VAL A 81 21.18 -2.51 21.76
N GLU A 82 21.82 -3.48 21.10
CA GLU A 82 21.51 -3.93 19.74
C GLU A 82 20.12 -4.56 19.67
N ILE A 83 19.77 -5.38 20.67
CA ILE A 83 18.46 -6.02 20.75
C ILE A 83 17.37 -4.98 21.02
N LEU A 84 17.63 -4.03 21.93
CA LEU A 84 16.73 -2.89 22.15
C LEU A 84 16.55 -2.07 20.87
N ALA A 85 17.61 -1.81 20.11
CA ALA A 85 17.54 -1.08 18.85
C ALA A 85 16.71 -1.84 17.78
N LEU A 86 16.81 -3.17 17.72
CA LEU A 86 15.97 -4.00 16.84
C LEU A 86 14.49 -3.95 17.23
N ILE A 87 14.18 -4.06 18.53
CA ILE A 87 12.82 -3.90 19.05
C ILE A 87 12.30 -2.51 18.68
N PHE A 88 13.15 -1.48 18.81
CA PHE A 88 12.77 -0.12 18.48
C PHE A 88 12.46 0.05 16.99
N LEU A 89 13.27 -0.58 16.14
CA LEU A 89 13.07 -0.57 14.70
C LEU A 89 11.74 -1.23 14.34
N ALA A 90 11.44 -2.40 14.89
CA ALA A 90 10.16 -3.08 14.66
C ALA A 90 8.96 -2.20 15.05
N GLY A 91 8.98 -1.59 16.24
CA GLY A 91 7.92 -0.67 16.66
C GLY A 91 7.78 0.58 15.77
N SER A 92 8.87 1.04 15.14
CA SER A 92 8.85 2.18 14.20
C SER A 92 8.24 1.85 12.84
N GLU A 93 8.15 0.57 12.47
CA GLU A 93 7.47 0.13 11.26
C GLU A 93 5.94 0.22 11.44
N ASP A 94 5.45 -0.04 12.65
CA ASP A 94 4.03 0.02 13.01
C ASP A 94 3.53 1.45 13.29
N ASP A 95 4.29 2.23 14.07
CA ASP A 95 3.91 3.60 14.42
C ASP A 95 5.02 4.60 14.07
N ILE A 96 4.68 5.59 13.23
CA ILE A 96 5.60 6.63 12.82
C ILE A 96 6.08 7.49 14.00
N PHE A 97 5.27 7.68 15.04
CA PHE A 97 5.63 8.46 16.23
C PHE A 97 6.45 7.67 17.24
N PHE A 98 6.50 6.35 17.11
CA PHE A 98 7.21 5.46 18.03
C PHE A 98 8.67 5.88 18.32
N PRO A 99 9.51 6.28 17.34
CA PRO A 99 10.86 6.79 17.62
C PRO A 99 10.91 7.98 18.58
N VAL A 100 9.89 8.84 18.54
CA VAL A 100 9.78 9.97 19.45
C VAL A 100 9.36 9.45 20.82
N THR A 101 8.30 8.64 20.89
CA THR A 101 7.78 8.05 22.14
C THR A 101 8.88 7.34 22.93
N ILE A 102 9.62 6.43 22.29
CA ILE A 102 10.69 5.67 22.98
C ILE A 102 11.84 6.55 23.43
N SER A 103 12.14 7.65 22.72
CA SER A 103 13.18 8.60 23.11
C SER A 103 12.82 9.44 24.33
N HIS A 104 11.59 9.33 24.84
CA HIS A 104 11.08 9.99 26.03
C HIS A 104 10.86 9.03 27.22
N VAL A 105 11.10 7.72 27.06
CA VAL A 105 10.94 6.73 28.14
C VAL A 105 12.02 6.87 29.23
N SER A 106 13.29 6.91 28.82
CA SER A 106 14.43 7.05 29.74
C SER A 106 15.63 7.70 29.04
N ARG A 107 16.62 8.17 29.82
CA ARG A 107 17.87 8.71 29.28
C ARG A 107 18.63 7.69 28.43
N ALA A 108 18.66 6.43 28.87
CA ALA A 108 19.29 5.35 28.12
C ALA A 108 18.60 5.14 26.77
N TRP A 109 17.27 5.01 26.75
CA TRP A 109 16.52 4.79 25.52
C TRP A 109 16.63 5.96 24.54
N ARG A 110 16.67 7.19 25.06
CA ARG A 110 16.94 8.38 24.26
C ARG A 110 18.29 8.29 23.55
N GLN A 111 19.35 7.89 24.25
CA GLN A 111 20.67 7.73 23.65
C GLN A 111 20.67 6.66 22.55
N ILE A 112 20.02 5.52 22.81
CA ILE A 112 19.89 4.43 21.83
C ILE A 112 19.14 4.91 20.59
N ALA A 113 17.97 5.55 20.77
CA ALA A 113 17.17 6.07 19.68
C ALA A 113 17.93 7.11 18.83
N LEU A 114 18.65 8.04 19.47
CA LEU A 114 19.42 9.07 18.75
C LEU A 114 20.70 8.52 18.09
N ARG A 115 21.26 7.42 18.60
CA ARG A 115 22.41 6.71 18.02
C ARG A 115 22.03 5.65 16.99
N THR A 116 20.73 5.50 16.69
CA THR A 116 20.21 4.55 15.70
C THR A 116 19.57 5.32 14.54
N PRO A 117 20.34 5.77 13.51
CA PRO A 117 19.82 6.61 12.45
C PRO A 117 18.73 5.94 11.60
N THR A 118 18.78 4.61 11.47
CA THR A 118 17.78 3.81 10.74
C THR A 118 16.37 3.96 11.31
N LEU A 119 16.24 4.24 12.62
CA LEU A 119 14.97 4.50 13.29
C LEU A 119 14.26 5.76 12.75
N TRP A 120 15.02 6.70 12.17
CA TRP A 120 14.52 7.99 11.68
C TRP A 120 14.36 8.04 10.16
N ARG A 121 14.55 6.90 9.46
CA ARG A 121 14.53 6.84 7.99
C ARG A 121 13.18 7.14 7.34
N ARG A 122 12.08 6.92 8.06
CA ARG A 122 10.70 7.10 7.58
C ARG A 122 10.28 8.55 7.69
N ILE A 123 10.12 9.20 6.54
CA ILE A 123 9.84 10.62 6.39
C ILE A 123 8.39 10.78 5.88
N SER A 124 7.47 11.14 6.77
CA SER A 124 6.11 11.50 6.38
C SER A 124 6.01 13.00 6.11
N LEU A 125 5.73 13.33 4.85
CA LEU A 125 5.48 14.67 4.37
C LEU A 125 4.10 15.10 4.90
N SER A 126 4.13 15.99 5.88
CA SER A 126 2.95 16.58 6.53
C SER A 126 3.21 18.07 6.75
N PRO A 127 2.17 18.87 7.01
CA PRO A 127 2.32 20.30 7.32
C PRO A 127 3.29 20.60 8.47
N LYS A 128 3.57 19.60 9.33
CA LYS A 128 4.56 19.71 10.43
C LYS A 128 5.99 19.60 9.90
N GLU A 129 6.41 20.57 9.08
CA GLU A 129 7.70 20.61 8.38
C GLU A 129 8.91 20.36 9.30
N ARG A 130 8.92 21.01 10.47
CA ARG A 130 9.99 20.89 11.47
C ARG A 130 10.21 19.45 11.90
N MET A 131 9.16 18.64 12.01
CA MET A 131 9.25 17.26 12.48
C MET A 131 9.97 16.38 11.47
N TRP A 132 9.56 16.41 10.21
CA TRP A 132 10.16 15.51 9.21
C TRP A 132 11.52 16.02 8.72
N LYS A 133 11.80 17.32 8.74
CA LYS A 133 13.17 17.86 8.56
C LYS A 133 14.14 17.35 9.64
N GLU A 134 13.70 17.35 10.89
CA GLU A 134 14.51 16.82 12.00
C GLU A 134 14.73 15.31 11.86
N ARG A 135 13.75 14.56 11.34
CA ARG A 135 13.93 13.13 11.01
C ARG A 135 15.00 12.91 9.96
N ILE A 136 14.98 13.68 8.86
CA ILE A 136 16.02 13.62 7.82
C ILE A 136 17.40 13.86 8.43
N ARG A 137 17.53 14.87 9.31
CA ARG A 137 18.78 15.15 10.03
C ARG A 137 19.23 13.97 10.89
N ARG A 138 18.33 13.36 11.65
CA ARG A 138 18.62 12.20 12.52
C ARG A 138 18.92 10.92 11.75
N ALA A 139 18.36 10.76 10.55
CA ALA A 139 18.66 9.65 9.66
C ALA A 139 20.10 9.70 9.10
N ARG A 140 20.81 10.83 9.23
CA ARG A 140 22.21 11.00 8.82
C ARG A 140 22.44 10.58 7.37
N ALA A 141 23.23 9.54 7.11
CA ALA A 141 23.53 9.01 5.78
C ALA A 141 22.66 7.80 5.39
N CYS A 142 21.70 7.38 6.23
CA CYS A 142 20.83 6.26 5.91
C CYS A 142 19.94 6.56 4.70
N SER A 143 19.51 5.49 4.03
CA SER A 143 18.47 5.58 3.02
C SER A 143 17.16 6.10 3.64
N LEU A 144 16.32 6.73 2.83
CA LEU A 144 15.08 7.38 3.26
C LEU A 144 13.85 6.70 2.65
N ASP A 145 12.81 6.56 3.47
CA ASP A 145 11.49 6.08 3.06
C ASP A 145 10.54 7.28 3.04
N ILE A 146 10.24 7.80 1.85
CA ILE A 146 9.45 9.03 1.66
C ILE A 146 7.98 8.68 1.52
N GLN A 147 7.14 9.30 2.35
CA GLN A 147 5.70 9.04 2.40
C GLN A 147 4.89 10.33 2.33
N LEU A 148 4.06 10.47 1.29
CA LEU A 148 3.01 11.49 1.18
C LEU A 148 1.66 10.77 1.29
N LEU A 149 1.12 10.73 2.50
CA LEU A 149 -0.09 9.98 2.85
C LEU A 149 -1.16 10.93 3.36
N PRO A 150 -2.45 10.62 3.15
CA PRO A 150 -3.53 11.43 3.70
C PRO A 150 -3.48 11.40 5.22
N ILE A 151 -3.52 12.58 5.84
CA ILE A 151 -3.53 12.70 7.29
C ILE A 151 -4.92 12.32 7.77
N LYS A 152 -5.01 11.26 8.56
CA LYS A 152 -6.23 10.94 9.30
C LYS A 152 -6.33 11.90 10.48
N THR A 153 -6.70 13.16 10.25
CA THR A 153 -6.94 14.10 11.34
C THR A 153 -8.16 13.61 12.14
N ARG A 154 -7.95 13.36 13.43
CA ARG A 154 -9.06 13.05 14.38
C ARG A 154 -9.77 14.32 14.86
N SER A 155 -9.31 15.49 14.44
CA SER A 155 -9.85 16.78 14.86
C SER A 155 -11.12 17.07 14.06
N ARG A 156 -12.27 17.02 14.75
CA ARG A 156 -13.51 17.64 14.25
C ARG A 156 -13.24 19.13 14.05
N GLY A 157 -13.16 19.58 12.80
CA GLY A 157 -13.19 21.01 12.46
C GLY A 157 -12.18 21.50 11.43
N GLU A 158 -11.14 20.75 11.09
CA GLU A 158 -10.22 21.16 10.01
C GLU A 158 -10.77 20.75 8.62
N PRO A 159 -10.61 21.61 7.59
CA PRO A 159 -11.04 21.27 6.24
C PRO A 159 -10.30 20.01 5.77
N LYS A 160 -11.05 18.98 5.36
CA LYS A 160 -10.52 17.69 4.86
C LYS A 160 -9.52 17.83 3.70
N HIS A 161 -9.53 18.99 3.02
CA HIS A 161 -8.72 19.26 1.83
C HIS A 161 -7.43 20.05 2.09
N ALA A 162 -7.18 20.56 3.31
CA ALA A 162 -5.99 21.39 3.57
C ALA A 162 -4.66 20.64 3.29
N ASP A 163 -4.68 19.31 3.41
CA ASP A 163 -3.52 18.45 3.16
C ASP A 163 -3.30 18.08 1.68
N LEU A 164 -4.26 18.43 0.79
CA LEU A 164 -4.22 18.10 -0.64
C LEU A 164 -4.05 19.35 -1.52
N ASP A 165 -3.54 20.44 -0.96
CA ASP A 165 -3.15 21.62 -1.73
C ASP A 165 -1.97 21.31 -2.67
N PRO A 166 -2.12 21.44 -4.01
CA PRO A 166 -1.05 21.16 -4.96
C PRO A 166 0.24 21.97 -4.69
N TYR A 167 0.13 23.23 -4.24
CA TYR A 167 1.30 24.05 -3.94
C TYR A 167 2.07 23.50 -2.74
N SER A 168 1.36 23.14 -1.68
CA SER A 168 1.93 22.49 -0.52
C SER A 168 2.60 21.17 -0.91
N ILE A 169 1.96 20.31 -1.70
CA ILE A 169 2.54 19.04 -2.16
C ILE A 169 3.82 19.28 -2.95
N GLN A 170 3.80 20.23 -3.90
CA GLN A 170 4.96 20.60 -4.69
C GLN A 170 6.11 21.12 -3.80
N TRP A 171 5.79 21.92 -2.78
CA TRP A 171 6.75 22.43 -1.80
C TRP A 171 7.40 21.32 -0.99
N HIS A 172 6.61 20.40 -0.42
CA HIS A 172 7.12 19.26 0.33
C HIS A 172 8.07 18.42 -0.53
N MET A 173 7.65 18.08 -1.76
CA MET A 173 8.46 17.33 -2.70
C MET A 173 9.74 18.06 -3.09
N HIS A 174 9.68 19.39 -3.26
CA HIS A 174 10.86 20.21 -3.55
C HIS A 174 11.92 20.13 -2.44
N ILE A 175 11.51 20.11 -1.17
CA ILE A 175 12.45 20.05 -0.05
C ILE A 175 13.12 18.67 0.09
N VAL A 176 12.42 17.58 -0.24
CA VAL A 176 12.99 16.22 -0.11
C VAL A 176 13.79 15.77 -1.32
N LEU A 177 13.57 16.39 -2.49
CA LEU A 177 14.26 16.04 -3.74
C LEU A 177 15.79 16.09 -3.66
N PRO A 178 16.45 17.04 -2.96
CA PRO A 178 17.90 17.03 -2.81
C PRO A 178 18.47 15.73 -2.20
N TYR A 179 17.63 14.93 -1.53
CA TYR A 179 18.01 13.65 -0.93
C TYR A 179 17.62 12.45 -1.81
N ILE A 180 17.26 12.64 -3.08
CA ILE A 180 16.75 11.58 -3.98
C ILE A 180 17.72 10.41 -4.18
N ASN A 181 19.03 10.68 -4.10
CA ASN A 181 20.08 9.67 -4.12
C ASN A 181 20.00 8.67 -2.95
N ARG A 182 19.35 9.07 -1.86
CA ARG A 182 19.14 8.25 -0.66
C ARG A 182 17.76 7.61 -0.61
N TRP A 183 16.87 7.88 -1.55
CA TRP A 183 15.52 7.33 -1.51
C TRP A 183 15.57 5.82 -1.73
N ARG A 184 14.99 5.08 -0.77
CA ARG A 184 14.79 3.64 -0.83
C ARG A 184 13.35 3.29 -1.17
N SER A 185 12.40 4.05 -0.65
CA SER A 185 10.99 3.89 -1.01
C SER A 185 10.31 5.23 -1.22
N LEU A 186 9.36 5.27 -2.14
CA LEU A 186 8.49 6.41 -2.39
C LEU A 186 7.04 5.93 -2.37
N GLU A 187 6.25 6.43 -1.42
CA GLU A 187 4.83 6.16 -1.29
C GLU A 187 4.03 7.46 -1.36
N ILE A 188 3.17 7.57 -2.36
CA ILE A 188 2.27 8.70 -2.54
C ILE A 188 0.85 8.18 -2.70
N VAL A 189 -0.06 8.67 -1.86
CA VAL A 189 -1.47 8.26 -1.86
C VAL A 189 -2.38 9.49 -1.83
N PHE A 190 -3.23 9.61 -2.84
CA PHE A 190 -4.24 10.65 -2.99
C PHE A 190 -5.65 10.03 -2.97
N PRO A 191 -6.42 10.17 -1.87
CA PRO A 191 -7.72 9.53 -1.72
C PRO A 191 -8.83 10.25 -2.48
N GLU A 192 -8.72 11.56 -2.63
CA GLU A 192 -9.74 12.43 -3.20
C GLU A 192 -9.29 12.98 -4.56
N PHE A 193 -10.27 13.42 -5.37
CA PHE A 193 -10.00 14.09 -6.63
C PHE A 193 -9.59 15.53 -6.37
N VAL A 194 -8.36 15.88 -6.74
CA VAL A 194 -7.92 17.27 -6.93
C VAL A 194 -7.13 17.30 -8.24
N PRO A 195 -7.36 18.28 -9.13
CA PRO A 195 -6.60 18.40 -10.37
C PRO A 195 -5.09 18.53 -10.13
N TYR A 196 -4.30 17.98 -11.05
CA TYR A 196 -2.84 18.18 -11.14
C TYR A 196 -2.00 17.67 -9.95
N LEU A 197 -2.54 16.85 -9.05
CA LEU A 197 -1.79 16.32 -7.90
C LEU A 197 -0.53 15.55 -8.32
N TRP A 198 -0.59 14.74 -9.38
CA TRP A 198 0.60 14.05 -9.88
C TRP A 198 1.64 15.01 -10.42
N LYS A 199 1.22 16.04 -11.16
CA LYS A 199 2.11 17.08 -11.67
C LYS A 199 2.77 17.85 -10.53
N ALA A 200 2.01 18.22 -9.51
CA ALA A 200 2.54 18.86 -8.31
C ALA A 200 3.59 17.98 -7.60
N ALA A 201 3.29 16.69 -7.43
CA ALA A 201 4.18 15.78 -6.71
C ALA A 201 5.42 15.35 -7.51
N LEU A 202 5.27 15.09 -8.81
CA LEU A 202 6.26 14.36 -9.61
C LEU A 202 6.98 15.21 -10.66
N SER A 203 6.53 16.44 -10.93
CA SER A 203 7.13 17.32 -11.97
C SER A 203 8.66 17.41 -11.87
N ARG A 204 9.21 17.60 -10.66
CA ARG A 204 10.65 17.65 -10.45
C ARG A 204 11.35 16.29 -10.50
N CYS A 205 10.64 15.21 -10.17
CA CYS A 205 11.15 13.84 -10.32
C CYS A 205 11.28 13.44 -11.81
N CYS A 206 10.61 14.17 -12.71
CA CYS A 206 10.69 13.98 -14.15
C CYS A 206 11.78 14.84 -14.83
N SER A 207 12.53 15.66 -14.07
CA SER A 207 13.57 16.51 -14.63
C SER A 207 14.73 15.68 -15.22
N ARG A 208 15.29 16.13 -16.36
CA ARG A 208 16.39 15.43 -17.07
C ARG A 208 17.73 15.55 -16.36
N SER A 209 17.87 16.46 -15.40
CA SER A 209 19.11 16.68 -14.65
C SER A 209 18.85 16.57 -13.14
N GLY A 210 19.57 15.67 -12.46
CA GLY A 210 19.63 15.59 -11.01
C GLY A 210 18.57 14.74 -10.29
N ALA A 211 17.63 14.11 -10.99
CA ALA A 211 16.54 13.35 -10.38
C ALA A 211 16.77 11.81 -10.32
N GLN A 212 18.01 11.34 -10.37
CA GLN A 212 18.29 9.90 -10.36
C GLN A 212 18.06 9.29 -8.97
N ALA A 213 17.34 8.18 -8.91
CA ALA A 213 17.04 7.44 -7.69
C ALA A 213 17.76 6.07 -7.69
N PRO A 214 19.08 6.01 -7.46
CA PRO A 214 19.87 4.77 -7.57
C PRO A 214 19.54 3.72 -6.49
N LEU A 215 19.02 4.15 -5.33
CA LEU A 215 18.74 3.28 -4.19
C LEU A 215 17.26 2.87 -4.07
N ILE A 216 16.38 3.35 -4.96
CA ILE A 216 14.94 3.09 -4.83
C ILE A 216 14.63 1.62 -5.11
N GLU A 217 13.90 0.99 -4.20
CA GLU A 217 13.53 -0.43 -4.20
C GLU A 217 12.01 -0.61 -4.33
N ASP A 218 11.24 0.32 -3.76
CA ASP A 218 9.77 0.26 -3.69
C ASP A 218 9.14 1.59 -4.13
N LEU A 219 8.20 1.50 -5.08
CA LEU A 219 7.44 2.63 -5.61
C LEU A 219 5.95 2.37 -5.48
N LYS A 220 5.23 3.19 -4.72
CA LYS A 220 3.79 3.10 -4.52
C LYS A 220 3.12 4.42 -4.84
N LEU A 221 2.39 4.47 -5.95
CA LEU A 221 1.73 5.66 -6.46
C LEU A 221 0.24 5.37 -6.65
N LEU A 222 -0.60 5.90 -5.76
CA LEU A 222 -2.02 5.60 -5.71
C LEU A 222 -2.86 6.88 -5.78
N HIS A 223 -3.62 7.05 -6.85
CA HIS A 223 -4.59 8.13 -7.01
C HIS A 223 -5.80 7.65 -7.81
N ARG A 224 -6.69 6.91 -7.14
CA ARG A 224 -7.89 6.31 -7.75
C ARG A 224 -8.84 7.31 -8.40
N ALA A 225 -8.80 8.57 -7.98
CA ALA A 225 -9.69 9.58 -8.51
C ALA A 225 -9.05 10.39 -9.66
N ASN A 226 -7.79 10.15 -10.03
CA ASN A 226 -7.11 10.93 -11.08
C ASN A 226 -7.92 10.95 -12.39
N GLU A 227 -7.87 12.03 -13.15
CA GLU A 227 -8.42 12.08 -14.51
C GLU A 227 -7.38 12.52 -15.54
N ASP A 228 -6.17 12.88 -15.07
CA ASP A 228 -5.10 13.37 -15.92
C ASP A 228 -4.47 12.22 -16.75
N PRO A 229 -4.55 12.28 -18.10
CA PRO A 229 -3.96 11.27 -18.97
C PRO A 229 -2.45 11.45 -19.20
N GLU A 230 -1.83 12.50 -18.64
CA GLU A 230 -0.40 12.81 -18.81
C GLU A 230 0.48 11.63 -18.38
N ALA A 231 1.46 11.28 -19.22
CA ALA A 231 2.42 10.21 -18.97
C ALA A 231 3.69 10.77 -18.34
N PHE A 232 4.14 10.16 -17.24
CA PHE A 232 5.33 10.60 -16.50
C PHE A 232 6.55 9.72 -16.77
N THR A 233 7.73 10.33 -16.90
CA THR A 233 9.01 9.61 -16.93
C THR A 233 9.77 9.90 -15.65
N LEU A 234 9.71 8.98 -14.69
CA LEU A 234 10.34 9.17 -13.38
C LEU A 234 11.85 8.94 -13.43
N PHE A 235 12.56 9.65 -12.57
CA PHE A 235 13.96 9.44 -12.22
C PHE A 235 14.94 9.52 -13.39
N SER A 236 14.64 10.39 -14.35
CA SER A 236 15.37 10.47 -15.62
C SER A 236 15.45 9.11 -16.35
N GLY A 237 14.49 8.23 -16.08
CA GLY A 237 14.40 6.88 -16.64
C GLY A 237 15.30 5.83 -16.00
N SER A 238 15.96 6.10 -14.86
CA SER A 238 16.90 5.16 -14.24
C SER A 238 16.60 4.89 -12.77
N ALA A 239 16.33 3.62 -12.45
CA ALA A 239 16.17 3.11 -11.08
C ALA A 239 16.64 1.64 -11.00
N PRO A 240 17.96 1.40 -10.96
CA PRO A 240 18.52 0.05 -11.13
C PRO A 240 18.13 -0.93 -10.01
N ARG A 241 17.77 -0.42 -8.83
CA ARG A 241 17.37 -1.21 -7.66
C ARG A 241 15.87 -1.38 -7.50
N LEU A 242 15.05 -0.82 -8.40
CA LEU A 242 13.61 -0.92 -8.27
C LEU A 242 13.17 -2.39 -8.43
N ARG A 243 12.44 -2.90 -7.44
CA ARG A 243 11.96 -4.30 -7.41
C ARG A 243 10.46 -4.41 -7.22
N LYS A 244 9.82 -3.42 -6.57
CA LYS A 244 8.41 -3.42 -6.26
C LYS A 244 7.76 -2.15 -6.80
N ALA A 245 6.65 -2.31 -7.51
CA ALA A 245 5.82 -1.20 -7.96
C ALA A 245 4.34 -1.48 -7.66
N THR A 246 3.65 -0.51 -7.05
CA THR A 246 2.20 -0.51 -6.87
C THR A 246 1.64 0.76 -7.49
N LEU A 247 0.92 0.63 -8.60
CA LEU A 247 0.48 1.73 -9.44
C LEU A 247 -1.03 1.70 -9.60
N ASN A 248 -1.69 2.80 -9.25
CA ASN A 248 -3.12 2.99 -9.44
C ASN A 248 -3.38 4.45 -9.79
N GLY A 249 -3.97 4.70 -10.95
CA GLY A 249 -4.34 6.05 -11.38
C GLY A 249 -3.19 6.95 -11.80
N ILE A 250 -2.11 6.37 -12.33
CA ILE A 250 -1.00 7.10 -12.94
C ILE A 250 -0.57 6.42 -14.23
N ARG A 251 -0.21 7.21 -15.25
CA ARG A 251 0.39 6.73 -16.48
C ARG A 251 1.89 6.97 -16.46
N LEU A 252 2.68 5.91 -16.59
CA LEU A 252 4.14 5.99 -16.59
C LEU A 252 4.69 5.53 -17.94
N ASN A 253 5.74 6.19 -18.42
CA ASN A 253 6.51 5.71 -19.56
C ASN A 253 7.32 4.49 -19.12
N TRP A 254 6.99 3.33 -19.70
CA TRP A 254 7.50 2.05 -19.23
C TRP A 254 8.87 1.73 -19.84
N LEU A 255 9.93 2.26 -19.21
CA LEU A 255 11.31 2.13 -19.70
C LEU A 255 12.01 0.88 -19.14
N PRO A 256 12.81 0.15 -19.94
CA PRO A 256 13.61 -0.98 -19.45
C PRO A 256 14.59 -0.63 -18.33
N SER A 257 15.25 0.53 -18.43
CA SER A 257 16.20 1.03 -17.42
C SER A 257 15.54 1.35 -16.06
N LEU A 258 14.21 1.40 -16.00
CA LEU A 258 13.43 1.70 -14.81
C LEU A 258 12.69 0.47 -14.28
N PHE A 259 12.08 -0.33 -15.17
CA PHE A 259 11.13 -1.39 -14.78
C PHE A 259 11.53 -2.82 -15.16
N ALA A 260 12.65 -3.04 -15.85
CA ALA A 260 13.05 -4.40 -16.24
C ALA A 260 13.36 -5.29 -15.02
N GLY A 261 13.85 -4.71 -13.93
CA GLY A 261 14.21 -5.42 -12.71
C GLY A 261 13.04 -5.71 -11.76
N LEU A 262 11.79 -5.39 -12.11
CA LEU A 262 10.65 -5.59 -11.23
C LEU A 262 10.41 -7.08 -10.93
N THR A 263 10.24 -7.37 -9.64
CA THR A 263 9.86 -8.69 -9.09
C THR A 263 8.42 -8.72 -8.61
N TYR A 264 7.87 -7.56 -8.28
CA TYR A 264 6.49 -7.39 -7.82
C TYR A 264 5.85 -6.21 -8.56
N LEU A 265 4.70 -6.46 -9.17
CA LEU A 265 3.89 -5.42 -9.80
C LEU A 265 2.43 -5.56 -9.39
N ASP A 266 1.89 -4.52 -8.77
CA ASP A 266 0.46 -4.34 -8.55
C ASP A 266 -0.03 -3.19 -9.43
N TYR A 267 -0.62 -3.53 -10.57
CA TYR A 267 -1.06 -2.58 -11.57
C TYR A 267 -2.59 -2.53 -11.61
N THR A 268 -3.13 -1.34 -11.37
CA THR A 268 -4.54 -1.03 -11.63
C THR A 268 -4.61 -0.13 -12.86
N HIS A 269 -5.15 -0.65 -13.96
CA HIS A 269 -5.42 0.16 -15.14
C HIS A 269 -6.45 1.23 -14.79
N HIS A 270 -6.30 2.45 -15.28
CA HIS A 270 -7.15 3.57 -14.85
C HIS A 270 -8.20 4.01 -15.87
N GLY A 271 -8.37 3.26 -16.96
CA GLY A 271 -9.30 3.59 -18.03
C GLY A 271 -8.83 4.66 -19.01
N PHE A 272 -7.54 5.01 -19.02
CA PHE A 272 -6.94 5.93 -20.02
C PHE A 272 -7.04 5.42 -21.47
N THR A 273 -7.21 4.12 -21.62
CA THR A 273 -7.37 3.38 -22.87
C THR A 273 -8.38 2.26 -22.60
N ALA A 274 -9.05 1.77 -23.63
CA ALA A 274 -10.01 0.67 -23.52
C ALA A 274 -9.78 -0.39 -24.60
N GLY A 275 -10.38 -1.57 -24.40
CA GLY A 275 -10.37 -2.66 -25.36
C GLY A 275 -8.96 -3.12 -25.72
N HIS A 276 -8.72 -3.36 -27.01
CA HIS A 276 -7.44 -3.87 -27.51
C HIS A 276 -6.26 -2.94 -27.24
N GLN A 277 -6.47 -1.62 -27.19
CA GLN A 277 -5.40 -0.67 -26.89
C GLN A 277 -4.92 -0.81 -25.44
N ALA A 278 -5.84 -0.97 -24.48
CA ALA A 278 -5.48 -1.22 -23.09
C ALA A 278 -4.73 -2.54 -22.90
N VAL A 279 -5.12 -3.57 -23.64
CA VAL A 279 -4.41 -4.85 -23.69
C VAL A 279 -3.00 -4.66 -24.24
N HIS A 280 -2.83 -3.89 -25.32
CA HIS A 280 -1.53 -3.60 -25.92
C HIS A 280 -0.60 -2.88 -24.94
N ASP A 281 -1.07 -1.80 -24.31
CA ASP A 281 -0.30 -1.02 -23.34
C ASP A 281 0.21 -1.91 -22.19
N VAL A 282 -0.64 -2.80 -21.65
CA VAL A 282 -0.26 -3.72 -20.58
C VAL A 282 0.66 -4.83 -21.09
N VAL A 283 0.47 -5.33 -22.30
CA VAL A 283 1.36 -6.33 -22.91
C VAL A 283 2.77 -5.76 -23.08
N ASP A 284 2.91 -4.54 -23.58
CA ASP A 284 4.21 -3.88 -23.75
C ASP A 284 4.88 -3.60 -22.40
N MET A 285 4.10 -3.18 -21.41
CA MET A 285 4.55 -3.05 -20.02
C MET A 285 5.14 -4.36 -19.49
N LEU A 286 4.45 -5.49 -19.70
CA LEU A 286 4.87 -6.80 -19.21
C LEU A 286 6.05 -7.38 -20.00
N LYS A 287 6.21 -7.05 -21.29
CA LYS A 287 7.40 -7.43 -22.07
C LYS A 287 8.68 -6.84 -21.46
N VAL A 288 8.61 -5.60 -21.01
CA VAL A 288 9.73 -4.93 -20.33
C VAL A 288 9.99 -5.57 -18.97
N SER A 289 8.95 -5.80 -18.17
CA SER A 289 9.04 -6.37 -16.82
C SER A 289 8.94 -7.90 -16.81
N SER A 290 9.82 -8.58 -17.54
CA SER A 290 9.79 -10.05 -17.68
C SER A 290 10.28 -10.83 -16.44
N GLN A 291 10.90 -10.15 -15.47
CA GLN A 291 11.48 -10.75 -14.26
C GLN A 291 10.49 -10.88 -13.08
N LEU A 292 9.19 -10.62 -13.33
CA LEU A 292 8.15 -10.61 -12.30
C LEU A 292 7.97 -11.99 -11.64
N VAL A 293 7.75 -11.95 -10.32
CA VAL A 293 7.49 -13.10 -9.44
C VAL A 293 6.05 -13.06 -8.89
N ASP A 294 5.54 -11.88 -8.51
CA ASP A 294 4.13 -11.63 -8.16
C ASP A 294 3.58 -10.52 -9.05
N LEU A 295 2.50 -10.83 -9.77
CA LEU A 295 1.81 -9.91 -10.67
C LEU A 295 0.34 -9.82 -10.26
N ARG A 296 -0.13 -8.58 -10.09
CA ARG A 296 -1.52 -8.28 -9.74
C ARG A 296 -2.04 -7.28 -10.75
N ILE A 297 -3.14 -7.63 -11.40
CA ILE A 297 -3.76 -6.82 -12.45
C ILE A 297 -5.21 -6.57 -12.07
N THR A 298 -5.61 -5.30 -12.11
CA THR A 298 -6.99 -4.86 -11.87
C THR A 298 -7.43 -3.95 -13.02
N PHE A 299 -8.65 -4.17 -13.53
CA PHE A 299 -9.30 -3.29 -14.50
C PHE A 299 -10.63 -2.79 -13.93
N PRO A 300 -10.70 -1.54 -13.43
CA PRO A 300 -11.94 -0.92 -13.00
C PRO A 300 -12.76 -0.49 -14.22
N ARG A 301 -14.09 -0.68 -14.15
CA ARG A 301 -15.02 -0.15 -15.16
C ARG A 301 -15.33 1.32 -14.87
N LYS A 302 -14.50 2.24 -15.36
CA LYS A 302 -14.82 3.68 -15.42
C LYS A 302 -15.35 4.06 -16.81
N PRO A 303 -16.20 5.10 -16.93
CA PRO A 303 -16.54 5.64 -18.25
C PRO A 303 -15.26 6.10 -18.95
N VAL A 304 -15.03 5.56 -20.14
CA VAL A 304 -13.78 5.75 -20.89
C VAL A 304 -13.68 7.20 -21.35
N VAL A 305 -12.56 7.87 -21.04
CA VAL A 305 -12.17 9.13 -21.70
C VAL A 305 -11.46 8.73 -23.00
N CYS A 306 -12.22 8.55 -24.08
CA CYS A 306 -11.70 7.98 -25.33
C CYS A 306 -10.67 8.89 -26.05
N LEU A 307 -9.53 8.31 -26.44
CA LEU A 307 -8.59 8.79 -27.48
C LEU A 307 -8.33 7.63 -28.48
N PRO A 308 -7.91 7.89 -29.73
CA PRO A 308 -8.23 7.05 -30.90
C PRO A 308 -7.66 5.62 -30.87
N CYS A 309 -8.46 4.68 -31.38
CA CYS A 309 -8.32 3.24 -31.23
C CYS A 309 -7.52 2.59 -32.38
N ARG A 310 -6.42 1.87 -32.07
CA ARG A 310 -5.92 0.79 -32.95
C ARG A 310 -6.92 -0.37 -32.91
N GLN A 311 -7.45 -0.75 -34.07
CA GLN A 311 -8.45 -1.81 -34.20
C GLN A 311 -7.85 -3.23 -34.23
N ASP A 312 -6.52 -3.35 -34.25
CA ASP A 312 -5.85 -4.63 -34.42
C ASP A 312 -5.82 -5.46 -33.13
N ALA A 313 -6.23 -6.72 -33.25
CA ALA A 313 -6.15 -7.66 -32.15
C ALA A 313 -4.69 -7.97 -31.79
N VAL A 314 -4.31 -7.75 -30.53
CA VAL A 314 -3.00 -8.15 -30.01
C VAL A 314 -2.87 -9.68 -30.06
N ARG A 315 -1.88 -10.16 -30.82
CA ARG A 315 -1.55 -11.59 -30.95
C ARG A 315 -0.24 -11.98 -30.26
N THR A 316 0.57 -11.00 -29.84
CA THR A 316 1.87 -11.27 -29.23
C THR A 316 1.69 -11.80 -27.81
N GLN A 317 2.14 -13.03 -27.58
CA GLN A 317 2.18 -13.62 -26.24
C GLN A 317 3.36 -13.05 -25.44
N VAL A 318 3.19 -12.94 -24.13
CA VAL A 318 4.21 -12.47 -23.19
C VAL A 318 4.63 -13.62 -22.28
N CYS A 319 5.91 -13.97 -22.33
CA CYS A 319 6.48 -14.98 -21.44
C CYS A 319 6.94 -14.35 -20.12
N LEU A 320 6.39 -14.84 -19.01
CA LEU A 320 6.77 -14.45 -17.66
C LEU A 320 7.35 -15.69 -16.94
N PRO A 321 8.62 -16.05 -17.21
CA PRO A 321 9.18 -17.35 -16.84
C PRO A 321 9.37 -17.52 -15.33
N ARG A 322 9.51 -16.41 -14.59
CA ARG A 322 9.73 -16.40 -13.13
C ARG A 322 8.46 -16.17 -12.32
N LEU A 323 7.31 -15.98 -12.97
CA LEU A 323 6.07 -15.65 -12.28
C LEU A 323 5.59 -16.84 -11.47
N GLN A 324 5.51 -16.65 -10.15
CA GLN A 324 5.05 -17.67 -9.20
C GLN A 324 3.62 -17.40 -8.74
N THR A 325 3.25 -16.13 -8.62
CA THR A 325 1.92 -15.70 -8.17
C THR A 325 1.28 -14.77 -9.18
N LEU A 326 0.05 -15.09 -9.61
CA LEU A 326 -0.77 -14.24 -10.47
C LEU A 326 -2.07 -13.92 -9.76
N GLN A 327 -2.43 -12.64 -9.70
CA GLN A 327 -3.71 -12.17 -9.17
C GLN A 327 -4.48 -11.42 -10.25
N LEU A 328 -5.66 -11.93 -10.57
CA LEU A 328 -6.62 -11.28 -11.45
C LEU A 328 -7.72 -10.70 -10.58
N ARG A 329 -7.81 -9.37 -10.54
CA ARG A 329 -8.76 -8.64 -9.68
C ARG A 329 -9.83 -7.99 -10.53
N VAL A 330 -11.07 -8.20 -10.13
CA VAL A 330 -12.24 -7.57 -10.76
C VAL A 330 -12.83 -6.54 -9.81
N GLU A 331 -13.01 -5.33 -10.33
CA GLU A 331 -13.71 -4.23 -9.69
C GLU A 331 -14.91 -3.87 -10.58
N GLY A 332 -16.07 -4.45 -10.29
CA GLY A 332 -17.29 -4.23 -11.07
C GLY A 332 -18.26 -5.42 -11.03
N LYS A 333 -19.29 -5.35 -11.90
CA LYS A 333 -20.36 -6.36 -11.97
C LYS A 333 -19.96 -7.66 -12.66
N ASP A 334 -18.92 -7.64 -13.50
CA ASP A 334 -18.52 -8.79 -14.33
C ASP A 334 -17.05 -8.66 -14.78
N ILE A 335 -16.47 -9.74 -15.31
CA ILE A 335 -15.07 -9.82 -15.76
C ILE A 335 -14.84 -8.84 -16.94
N PRO A 336 -13.84 -7.93 -16.87
CA PRO A 336 -13.49 -7.05 -17.99
C PRO A 336 -12.90 -7.81 -19.17
N PHE A 337 -13.23 -7.39 -20.40
CA PHE A 337 -12.69 -7.98 -21.63
C PHE A 337 -11.17 -7.93 -21.67
N GLU A 338 -10.58 -6.81 -21.26
CA GLU A 338 -9.15 -6.56 -21.24
C GLU A 338 -8.43 -7.57 -20.34
N LEU A 339 -8.97 -7.79 -19.13
CA LEU A 339 -8.43 -8.74 -18.16
C LEU A 339 -8.48 -10.17 -18.72
N ALA A 340 -9.61 -10.56 -19.29
CA ALA A 340 -9.80 -11.87 -19.90
C ALA A 340 -8.82 -12.09 -21.07
N ARG A 341 -8.66 -11.08 -21.94
CA ARG A 341 -7.75 -11.16 -23.08
C ARG A 341 -6.29 -11.23 -22.65
N ILE A 342 -5.86 -10.38 -21.70
CA ILE A 342 -4.48 -10.42 -21.17
C ILE A 342 -4.17 -11.80 -20.61
N ALA A 343 -5.07 -12.40 -19.82
CA ALA A 343 -4.86 -13.72 -19.25
C ALA A 343 -4.51 -14.78 -20.32
N THR A 344 -5.14 -14.72 -21.51
CA THR A 344 -4.85 -15.64 -22.63
C THR A 344 -3.53 -15.38 -23.34
N LEU A 345 -2.96 -14.18 -23.20
CA LEU A 345 -1.68 -13.80 -23.81
C LEU A 345 -0.48 -14.12 -22.91
N LEU A 346 -0.69 -14.46 -21.64
CA LEU A 346 0.39 -14.74 -20.69
C LEU A 346 0.85 -16.20 -20.77
N ILE A 347 2.13 -16.41 -21.05
CA ILE A 347 2.79 -17.70 -20.91
C ILE A 347 3.51 -17.72 -19.56
N THR A 348 3.03 -18.55 -18.63
CA THR A 348 3.46 -18.56 -17.23
C THR A 348 3.92 -19.95 -16.78
N PRO A 349 5.10 -20.43 -17.24
CA PRO A 349 5.53 -21.80 -17.06
C PRO A 349 5.83 -22.19 -15.60
N SER A 350 6.11 -21.20 -14.75
CA SER A 350 6.47 -21.39 -13.34
C SER A 350 5.35 -21.02 -12.37
N LEU A 351 4.13 -20.78 -12.85
CA LEU A 351 3.04 -20.29 -12.02
C LEU A 351 2.63 -21.33 -10.99
N ARG A 352 2.70 -20.98 -9.69
CA ARG A 352 2.37 -21.86 -8.57
C ARG A 352 1.05 -21.48 -7.91
N SER A 353 0.75 -20.18 -7.84
CA SER A 353 -0.45 -19.64 -7.19
C SER A 353 -1.23 -18.73 -8.13
N LEU A 354 -2.51 -19.05 -8.33
CA LEU A 354 -3.45 -18.21 -9.05
C LEU A 354 -4.50 -17.71 -8.06
N ARG A 355 -4.71 -16.40 -7.99
CA ARG A 355 -5.76 -15.78 -7.16
C ARG A 355 -6.73 -15.01 -8.05
N LEU A 356 -7.98 -15.44 -8.05
CA LEU A 356 -9.10 -14.79 -8.71
C LEU A 356 -9.88 -14.04 -7.62
N ILE A 357 -9.71 -12.72 -7.58
CA ILE A 357 -10.24 -11.87 -6.50
C ILE A 357 -11.34 -10.97 -7.06
N ASP A 358 -12.49 -10.99 -6.40
CA ASP A 358 -13.57 -10.04 -6.64
C ASP A 358 -13.58 -9.02 -5.49
N GLN A 359 -13.22 -7.78 -5.82
CA GLN A 359 -13.16 -6.68 -4.85
C GLN A 359 -14.55 -6.18 -4.46
N GLY A 360 -15.56 -6.36 -5.33
CA GLY A 360 -16.95 -5.97 -5.10
C GLY A 360 -17.70 -6.91 -4.15
N ARG A 361 -17.11 -8.08 -3.84
CA ARG A 361 -17.71 -9.13 -3.00
C ARG A 361 -19.10 -9.54 -3.48
N SER A 362 -19.22 -9.76 -4.79
CA SER A 362 -20.47 -10.11 -5.44
C SER A 362 -21.08 -11.38 -4.84
N TYR A 363 -22.39 -11.35 -4.62
CA TYR A 363 -23.13 -12.52 -4.13
C TYR A 363 -23.24 -13.62 -5.18
N ASN A 364 -23.39 -13.22 -6.45
CA ASN A 364 -23.58 -14.12 -7.58
C ASN A 364 -22.30 -14.24 -8.39
N SER A 365 -22.14 -15.37 -9.08
CA SER A 365 -21.05 -15.60 -10.03
C SER A 365 -21.11 -14.61 -11.19
N PHE A 366 -19.95 -14.22 -11.70
CA PHE A 366 -19.82 -13.39 -12.90
C PHE A 366 -20.45 -14.06 -14.13
N ALA A 367 -21.18 -13.28 -14.93
CA ALA A 367 -21.87 -13.78 -16.12
C ALA A 367 -20.87 -14.34 -17.15
N SER A 368 -19.71 -13.68 -17.29
CA SER A 368 -18.65 -14.06 -18.23
C SER A 368 -17.72 -15.15 -17.69
N LEU A 369 -17.99 -15.73 -16.50
CA LEU A 369 -17.09 -16.70 -15.85
C LEU A 369 -16.83 -17.93 -16.71
N LYS A 370 -17.88 -18.52 -17.28
CA LYS A 370 -17.74 -19.70 -18.16
C LYS A 370 -16.92 -19.40 -19.41
N GLN A 371 -17.15 -18.24 -20.03
CA GLN A 371 -16.40 -17.79 -21.20
C GLN A 371 -14.92 -17.57 -20.85
N PHE A 372 -14.63 -17.00 -19.67
CA PHE A 372 -13.26 -16.80 -19.21
C PHE A 372 -12.48 -18.11 -19.10
N PHE A 373 -13.03 -19.15 -18.47
CA PHE A 373 -12.32 -20.43 -18.35
C PHE A 373 -12.33 -21.26 -19.65
N TYR A 374 -13.23 -20.96 -20.58
CA TYR A 374 -13.16 -21.55 -21.92
C TYR A 374 -11.93 -21.03 -22.70
N ILE A 375 -11.57 -19.76 -22.53
CA ILE A 375 -10.43 -19.15 -23.21
C ILE A 375 -9.12 -19.25 -22.41
N TYR A 376 -9.19 -19.27 -21.08
CA TYR A 376 -8.03 -19.28 -20.21
C TYR A 376 -7.67 -20.71 -19.80
N ALA A 377 -6.65 -21.25 -20.46
CA ALA A 377 -6.06 -22.53 -20.08
C ALA A 377 -5.21 -22.35 -18.82
N LEU A 378 -5.62 -23.00 -17.72
CA LEU A 378 -4.88 -22.98 -16.48
C LEU A 378 -3.49 -23.64 -16.65
N PRO A 379 -2.40 -22.99 -16.21
CA PRO A 379 -1.06 -23.54 -16.37
C PRO A 379 -0.87 -24.89 -15.66
N PRO A 380 -0.17 -25.86 -16.27
CA PRO A 380 0.03 -27.18 -15.67
C PRO A 380 0.93 -27.16 -14.42
N SER A 381 1.66 -26.07 -14.17
CA SER A 381 2.53 -25.87 -12.99
C SER A 381 1.77 -25.48 -11.71
N LEU A 382 0.47 -25.21 -11.83
CA LEU A 382 -0.35 -24.62 -10.77
C LEU A 382 -0.52 -25.57 -9.58
N ASN A 383 -0.29 -25.04 -8.37
CA ASN A 383 -0.37 -25.79 -7.11
C ASN A 383 -1.54 -25.31 -6.24
N THR A 384 -1.72 -23.99 -6.17
CA THR A 384 -2.74 -23.35 -5.33
C THR A 384 -3.64 -22.46 -6.18
N VAL A 385 -4.95 -22.62 -6.02
CA VAL A 385 -5.95 -21.76 -6.65
C VAL A 385 -6.79 -21.12 -5.56
N ARG A 386 -6.88 -19.79 -5.56
CA ARG A 386 -7.78 -19.03 -4.67
C ARG A 386 -8.87 -18.39 -5.50
N ILE A 387 -10.12 -18.64 -5.13
CA ILE A 387 -11.31 -18.14 -5.80
C ILE A 387 -12.15 -17.35 -4.78
N GLU A 388 -12.41 -16.08 -5.06
CA GLU A 388 -13.19 -15.21 -4.17
C GLU A 388 -14.48 -14.70 -4.83
N HIS A 389 -15.58 -14.74 -4.07
CA HIS A 389 -16.90 -14.14 -4.35
C HIS A 389 -17.39 -14.39 -5.79
N GLY A 390 -17.51 -13.36 -6.64
CA GLY A 390 -18.04 -13.47 -8.00
C GLY A 390 -17.27 -14.42 -8.94
N TRP A 391 -16.05 -14.82 -8.59
CA TRP A 391 -15.31 -15.84 -9.33
C TRP A 391 -15.75 -17.29 -9.03
N TYR A 392 -16.61 -17.49 -8.05
CA TYR A 392 -17.03 -18.82 -7.59
C TYR A 392 -18.31 -19.28 -8.31
N ASP A 393 -18.22 -20.42 -9.01
CA ASP A 393 -19.36 -21.24 -9.44
C ASP A 393 -19.10 -22.68 -8.98
N PRO A 394 -20.01 -23.32 -8.20
CA PRO A 394 -19.87 -24.70 -7.76
C PRO A 394 -19.57 -25.68 -8.89
N ARG A 395 -20.12 -25.45 -10.08
CA ARG A 395 -19.97 -26.34 -11.24
C ARG A 395 -18.56 -26.31 -11.84
N MET A 396 -17.77 -25.30 -11.51
CA MET A 396 -16.43 -25.09 -12.07
C MET A 396 -15.31 -25.62 -11.17
N VAL A 397 -15.58 -25.84 -9.88
CA VAL A 397 -14.59 -26.34 -8.92
C VAL A 397 -14.17 -27.78 -9.27
N THR A 398 -15.13 -28.65 -9.57
CA THR A 398 -14.86 -30.06 -9.88
C THR A 398 -14.00 -30.22 -11.14
N PRO A 399 -14.29 -29.54 -12.27
CA PRO A 399 -13.40 -29.53 -13.43
C PRO A 399 -11.99 -29.06 -13.11
N ILE A 400 -11.81 -27.96 -12.37
CA ILE A 400 -10.48 -27.44 -12.02
C ILE A 400 -9.68 -28.45 -11.18
N ALA A 401 -10.34 -29.12 -10.25
CA ALA A 401 -9.72 -30.15 -9.42
C ALA A 401 -9.34 -31.40 -10.23
N GLN A 402 -10.13 -31.77 -11.23
CA GLN A 402 -9.91 -32.96 -12.05
C GLN A 402 -8.94 -32.74 -13.21
N SER A 403 -8.92 -31.54 -13.81
CA SER A 403 -8.11 -31.24 -15.00
C SER A 403 -6.63 -31.01 -14.68
N HIS A 404 -6.27 -30.74 -13.41
CA HIS A 404 -4.89 -30.43 -13.02
C HIS A 404 -4.40 -31.31 -11.88
N SER A 405 -3.66 -32.36 -12.22
CA SER A 405 -3.10 -33.33 -11.28
C SER A 405 -2.08 -32.77 -10.28
N LYS A 406 -1.60 -31.53 -10.47
CA LYS A 406 -0.64 -30.87 -9.57
C LYS A 406 -1.28 -29.88 -8.59
N VAL A 407 -2.56 -29.55 -8.75
CA VAL A 407 -3.25 -28.65 -7.82
C VAL A 407 -3.45 -29.40 -6.51
N ARG A 408 -2.85 -28.89 -5.42
CA ARG A 408 -2.96 -29.50 -4.08
C ARG A 408 -3.96 -28.78 -3.21
N GLN A 409 -4.24 -27.51 -3.50
CA GLN A 409 -5.05 -26.68 -2.64
C GLN A 409 -5.95 -25.75 -3.44
N ILE A 410 -7.25 -25.81 -3.17
CA ILE A 410 -8.23 -24.85 -3.68
C ILE A 410 -8.81 -24.11 -2.48
N ILE A 411 -8.66 -22.80 -2.46
CA ILE A 411 -9.15 -21.93 -1.39
C ILE A 411 -10.34 -21.15 -1.94
N ILE A 412 -11.48 -21.26 -1.28
CA ILE A 412 -12.74 -20.66 -1.70
C ILE A 412 -13.19 -19.70 -0.62
N LYS A 413 -13.40 -18.45 -0.99
CA LYS A 413 -13.97 -17.43 -0.11
C LYS A 413 -15.29 -16.95 -0.69
N ARG A 414 -16.40 -17.20 0.01
CA ARG A 414 -17.75 -16.78 -0.41
C ARG A 414 -18.24 -15.63 0.46
N SER A 415 -19.24 -14.90 -0.02
CA SER A 415 -19.92 -13.87 0.76
C SER A 415 -20.56 -14.50 2.01
N HIS A 416 -20.26 -13.94 3.19
CA HIS A 416 -20.81 -14.36 4.49
C HIS A 416 -20.56 -15.83 4.89
N GLN A 417 -19.58 -16.49 4.29
CA GLN A 417 -19.11 -17.81 4.75
C GLN A 417 -17.63 -17.75 5.12
N PRO A 418 -17.20 -18.55 6.12
CA PRO A 418 -15.79 -18.71 6.44
C PRO A 418 -15.00 -19.24 5.24
N GLU A 419 -13.70 -19.00 5.26
CA GLU A 419 -12.80 -19.44 4.20
C GLU A 419 -12.77 -20.97 4.15
N GLN A 420 -13.04 -21.54 2.98
CA GLN A 420 -13.04 -22.98 2.76
C GLN A 420 -11.75 -23.39 2.07
N VAL A 421 -10.99 -24.27 2.70
CA VAL A 421 -9.77 -24.84 2.12
C VAL A 421 -10.03 -26.28 1.73
N ILE A 422 -9.95 -26.58 0.43
CA ILE A 422 -10.07 -27.92 -0.12
C ILE A 422 -8.65 -28.41 -0.43
N ASN A 423 -8.18 -29.39 0.34
CA ASN A 423 -6.91 -30.07 0.09
C ASN A 423 -7.13 -31.29 -0.80
N LEU A 424 -6.50 -31.30 -1.97
CA LEU A 424 -6.55 -32.41 -2.93
C LEU A 424 -5.36 -33.33 -2.67
N LYS A 425 -5.62 -34.56 -2.21
CA LYS A 425 -4.58 -35.59 -2.09
C LYS A 425 -4.35 -36.25 -3.45
N PRO A 426 -3.08 -36.44 -3.89
CA PRO A 426 -2.82 -37.27 -5.05
C PRO A 426 -3.26 -38.71 -4.74
N LEU A 427 -4.18 -39.26 -5.52
CA LEU A 427 -4.55 -40.68 -5.41
C LEU A 427 -3.29 -41.52 -5.65
N SER A 428 -2.74 -42.08 -4.58
CA SER A 428 -1.76 -43.15 -4.65
C SER A 428 -2.39 -44.29 -5.44
N ARG A 429 -1.83 -44.61 -6.63
CA ARG A 429 -2.15 -45.83 -7.37
C ARG A 429 -1.92 -47.02 -6.44
N THR A 430 -2.99 -47.54 -5.84
CA THR A 430 -2.96 -48.85 -5.19
C THR A 430 -2.74 -49.87 -6.28
N ARG A 431 -1.50 -50.38 -6.35
CA ARG A 431 -1.12 -51.56 -7.12
C ARG A 431 -2.03 -52.69 -6.63
N LYS A 432 -3.05 -53.06 -7.40
CA LYS A 432 -3.74 -54.35 -7.24
C LYS A 432 -2.69 -55.43 -7.49
N VAL A 433 -2.18 -56.02 -6.41
CA VAL A 433 -1.41 -57.27 -6.46
C VAL A 433 -2.40 -58.35 -6.89
N SER A 434 -2.29 -58.77 -8.15
CA SER A 434 -3.01 -59.91 -8.70
C SER A 434 -2.36 -61.18 -8.17
N HIS A 435 -2.99 -61.85 -7.20
CA HIS A 435 -2.63 -63.22 -6.86
C HIS A 435 -3.28 -64.17 -7.88
N ASN A 436 -2.42 -64.86 -8.63
CA ASN A 436 -2.76 -65.95 -9.55
C ASN A 436 -3.36 -67.16 -8.81
N GLY A 437 -4.43 -67.72 -9.36
CA GLY A 437 -5.01 -69.01 -8.99
C GLY A 437 -5.95 -69.55 -10.07
N LYS A 438 -5.34 -70.24 -11.04
CA LYS A 438 -5.77 -71.20 -12.11
C LYS A 438 -7.27 -71.40 -12.53
N PRO A 439 -7.49 -71.89 -13.78
CA PRO A 439 -8.72 -71.72 -14.58
C PRO A 439 -9.60 -72.99 -14.71
N VAL A 440 -10.79 -72.87 -15.36
CA VAL A 440 -11.57 -73.87 -16.19
C VAL A 440 -13.12 -73.53 -16.14
N PRO A 441 -13.98 -73.78 -17.16
CA PRO A 441 -14.23 -72.89 -18.32
C PRO A 441 -15.73 -72.49 -18.56
N ALA A 442 -15.93 -71.59 -19.53
CA ALA A 442 -17.09 -71.36 -20.40
C ALA A 442 -18.52 -71.24 -19.81
N THR A 443 -19.14 -70.07 -20.03
CA THR A 443 -20.34 -69.93 -20.90
C THR A 443 -20.58 -68.47 -21.27
N SER A 444 -21.07 -68.30 -22.49
CA SER A 444 -21.35 -67.08 -23.26
C SER A 444 -22.44 -66.19 -22.67
N SER A 445 -22.27 -64.85 -22.73
CA SER A 445 -23.17 -63.95 -23.48
C SER A 445 -22.70 -62.48 -23.43
N THR A 446 -22.66 -61.88 -24.63
CA THR A 446 -23.01 -60.49 -24.99
C THR A 446 -22.93 -59.38 -23.93
N ASN A 447 -21.98 -58.45 -24.08
CA ASN A 447 -22.27 -57.07 -24.55
C ASN A 447 -20.96 -56.26 -24.59
N ALA A 448 -20.68 -55.71 -25.77
CA ALA A 448 -19.54 -54.83 -26.02
C ALA A 448 -19.93 -53.41 -25.62
N ASP A 449 -19.35 -52.91 -24.53
CA ASP A 449 -19.42 -51.50 -24.15
C ASP A 449 -18.01 -50.92 -24.08
N TRP A 450 -17.74 -49.98 -25.00
CA TRP A 450 -16.48 -49.26 -25.12
C TRP A 450 -16.33 -48.30 -23.95
N THR A 451 -15.69 -48.73 -22.86
CA THR A 451 -15.34 -47.85 -21.74
C THR A 451 -13.98 -47.20 -21.96
N SER A 452 -14.03 -45.94 -22.37
CA SER A 452 -12.92 -44.99 -22.28
C SER A 452 -12.36 -44.95 -20.86
N LYS A 453 -11.06 -45.27 -20.71
CA LYS A 453 -10.33 -45.24 -19.43
C LYS A 453 -10.17 -43.79 -18.94
N GLY A 454 -11.21 -43.26 -18.30
CA GLY A 454 -11.15 -42.04 -17.49
C GLY A 454 -10.46 -42.32 -16.16
N SER A 455 -9.47 -41.50 -15.80
CA SER A 455 -8.92 -41.47 -14.44
C SER A 455 -10.01 -40.99 -13.47
N HIS A 456 -10.71 -41.93 -12.84
CA HIS A 456 -11.68 -41.60 -11.79
C HIS A 456 -10.94 -41.03 -10.57
N PHE A 457 -11.10 -39.72 -10.33
CA PHE A 457 -10.76 -39.09 -9.06
C PHE A 457 -11.91 -39.36 -8.08
N GLY A 458 -11.70 -40.27 -7.13
CA GLY A 458 -12.59 -40.42 -5.99
C GLY A 458 -12.44 -39.23 -5.05
N ILE A 459 -13.50 -38.44 -4.86
CA ILE A 459 -13.58 -37.43 -3.80
C ILE A 459 -13.75 -38.20 -2.48
N GLN A 460 -12.65 -38.72 -1.93
CA GLN A 460 -12.66 -39.33 -0.60
C GLN A 460 -12.11 -38.32 0.41
N ARG A 461 -13.03 -37.82 1.25
CA ARG A 461 -12.86 -36.83 2.32
C ARG A 461 -12.50 -35.41 1.86
N LEU A 462 -13.54 -34.59 1.76
CA LEU A 462 -13.47 -33.15 1.95
C LEU A 462 -13.06 -32.88 3.41
N ASP A 463 -11.76 -32.79 3.70
CA ASP A 463 -11.30 -32.15 4.94
C ASP A 463 -11.49 -30.64 4.77
N VAL A 464 -12.74 -30.18 4.93
CA VAL A 464 -13.08 -28.76 4.99
C VAL A 464 -12.62 -28.25 6.35
N GLN A 465 -11.48 -27.57 6.38
CA GLN A 465 -11.11 -26.78 7.55
C GLN A 465 -11.80 -25.43 7.46
N TYR A 466 -12.66 -25.14 8.43
CA TYR A 466 -13.27 -23.83 8.64
C TYR A 466 -12.32 -22.99 9.49
N PHE A 467 -11.96 -21.80 9.00
CA PHE A 467 -11.21 -20.80 9.74
C PHE A 467 -11.98 -19.49 9.83
#